data_AF-A0A3N7EBW1-F1
#
_entry.id   AF-A0A3N7EBW1-F1
#
_cell.length_a   1.000
_cell.length_b   1.000
_cell.length_c   1.000
_cell.angle_alpha   90.00
_cell.angle_beta   90.00
_cell.angle_gamma   90.00
#
_symmetry.space_group_name_H-M   'P 1'
#
loop_
_entity.id
_entity.type
_entity.pdbx_description
1 polymer ?
#
loop_
_entity_poly.entity_id
_entity_poly.type
_entity_poly.pdbx_seq_one_letter_code
_entity_poly.pdbx_strand_id
1 'polypeptide(L)'
;MATISLKASVDKKSNRVVFVESDEFFVDILFSFLTMPMGTIIHLISNLSPTNGVVCMNNLYKSVENIDVRYFRTEACKDMLLHPRNAAAAYCKSLKLKIDGSGTSSVFCCENSECTHSGYKLWSNYKNLYCGCGRPMSSILNLPCRAPSNSGSNKRNQGVFVKELARFVVSDCFQVMPASASASISLLTKLGVVDTSNIEERIFDIGFTEVLQLLECSLVSRTPLTEVLLARKEVPELRNEDSLQRISLLREKLEHQSERNGETSVRLVVCKSKKVVCYAEASKDFLDLLFSFLTIPLGYLMNETHGGQSKGSIHHLYDSVIDLDARKYLKSNDIKEILLNPKIAPGSGYKNQPLGVKEAVDNQQYYYERGSTSQFFIQGKIRTESKCPGGSTLPLLTMMDPKSPYKEGTEGGGFLLDPAMFTVSDDLVVTPISPVSELSLLEKLKIPFNDIYDCEVQVGREEASRLLAASFVSESALTDTFILIDLPRISLCCTLHIFGSFLYRYANNP
;
A
#
# COMPACT_ATOMS: atom_id res chain seq x y z
N MET A 1 -11.66 18.60 -18.96
CA MET A 1 -11.13 17.92 -17.75
C MET A 1 -9.94 18.72 -17.25
N ALA A 2 -9.60 18.67 -15.96
CA ALA A 2 -8.42 19.37 -15.45
C ALA A 2 -7.15 18.75 -16.07
N THR A 3 -6.17 19.59 -16.40
CA THR A 3 -4.86 19.18 -16.95
C THR A 3 -3.74 20.03 -16.36
N ILE A 4 -2.51 19.52 -16.44
CA ILE A 4 -1.27 20.22 -16.08
C ILE A 4 -0.39 20.29 -17.31
N SER A 5 0.04 21.49 -17.68
CA SER A 5 0.97 21.68 -18.79
C SER A 5 2.41 21.60 -18.28
N LEU A 6 3.19 20.69 -18.84
CA LEU A 6 4.58 20.44 -18.49
C LEU A 6 5.50 20.79 -19.66
N LYS A 7 6.56 21.54 -19.38
CA LYS A 7 7.63 21.80 -20.34
C LYS A 7 8.69 20.72 -20.18
N ALA A 8 8.93 19.94 -21.23
CA ALA A 8 9.89 18.87 -21.28
C ALA A 8 11.10 19.25 -22.14
N SER A 9 12.29 18.90 -21.65
CA SER A 9 13.51 18.86 -22.43
C SER A 9 13.69 17.45 -22.99
N VAL A 10 13.68 17.30 -24.31
CA VAL A 10 13.71 16.02 -25.02
C VAL A 10 14.97 15.92 -25.87
N ASP A 11 15.70 14.82 -25.74
CA ASP A 11 16.77 14.48 -26.67
C ASP A 11 16.15 13.80 -27.90
N LYS A 12 16.18 14.50 -29.04
CA LYS A 12 15.67 13.99 -30.32
C LYS A 12 16.40 12.74 -30.79
N LYS A 13 17.71 12.65 -30.52
CA LYS A 13 18.55 11.57 -31.03
C LYS A 13 18.20 10.25 -30.36
N SER A 14 18.06 10.26 -29.04
CA SER A 14 17.67 9.08 -28.28
C SER A 14 16.15 8.95 -28.10
N ASN A 15 15.36 9.93 -28.56
CA ASN A 15 13.91 10.06 -28.35
C ASN A 15 13.53 9.79 -26.88
N ARG A 16 14.18 10.52 -25.98
CA ARG A 16 14.08 10.35 -24.52
C ARG A 16 13.86 11.70 -23.85
N VAL A 17 12.99 11.73 -22.85
CA VAL A 17 12.85 12.88 -21.95
C VAL A 17 14.09 12.97 -21.07
N VAL A 18 14.76 14.11 -21.05
CA VAL A 18 15.88 14.37 -20.13
C VAL A 18 15.31 14.75 -18.76
N PHE A 19 14.43 15.75 -18.77
CA PHE A 19 13.72 16.24 -17.60
C PHE A 19 12.48 17.04 -18.01
N VAL A 20 11.59 17.27 -17.06
CA VAL A 20 10.51 18.25 -17.16
C VAL A 20 10.72 19.39 -16.15
N GLU A 21 10.43 20.61 -16.57
CA GLU A 21 10.25 21.75 -15.67
C GLU A 21 8.82 21.71 -15.14
N SER A 22 8.68 21.78 -13.81
CA SER A 22 7.39 21.65 -13.15
C SER A 22 7.20 22.68 -12.04
N ASP A 23 5.93 22.95 -11.74
CA ASP A 23 5.50 23.75 -10.59
C ASP A 23 5.09 22.85 -9.42
N GLU A 24 4.48 23.45 -8.40
CA GLU A 24 3.99 22.74 -7.22
C GLU A 24 2.96 21.67 -7.57
N PHE A 25 2.11 21.87 -8.57
CA PHE A 25 0.96 21.01 -8.82
C PHE A 25 1.38 19.62 -9.28
N PHE A 26 2.37 19.54 -10.17
CA PHE A 26 2.87 18.25 -10.64
C PHE A 26 3.68 17.52 -9.57
N VAL A 27 4.54 18.24 -8.84
CA VAL A 27 5.35 17.64 -7.77
C VAL A 27 4.47 17.14 -6.63
N ASP A 28 3.40 17.88 -6.29
CA ASP A 28 2.43 17.44 -5.29
C ASP A 28 1.71 16.14 -5.71
N ILE A 29 1.41 15.99 -7.00
CA ILE A 29 0.84 14.74 -7.52
C ILE A 29 1.84 13.60 -7.39
N LEU A 30 3.10 13.81 -7.80
CA LEU A 30 4.12 12.76 -7.64
C LEU A 30 4.28 12.37 -6.17
N PHE A 31 4.49 13.34 -5.27
CA PHE A 31 4.61 13.07 -3.83
C PHE A 31 3.36 12.42 -3.22
N SER A 32 2.17 12.66 -3.77
CA SER A 32 0.96 11.97 -3.32
C SER A 32 1.05 10.44 -3.47
N PHE A 33 1.82 9.92 -4.45
CA PHE A 33 2.00 8.48 -4.66
C PHE A 33 2.57 7.79 -3.43
N LEU A 34 3.50 8.46 -2.71
CA LEU A 34 4.10 7.94 -1.48
C LEU A 34 3.07 7.79 -0.34
N THR A 35 1.96 8.53 -0.38
CA THR A 35 0.92 8.45 0.65
C THR A 35 -0.16 7.41 0.33
N MET A 36 -0.18 6.86 -0.88
CA MET A 36 -1.24 5.96 -1.33
C MET A 36 -1.03 4.54 -0.79
N PRO A 37 -2.07 3.93 -0.17
CA PRO A 37 -2.04 2.51 0.17
C PRO A 37 -1.86 1.63 -1.07
N MET A 38 -1.14 0.52 -0.93
CA MET A 38 -0.87 -0.38 -2.05
C MET A 38 -2.14 -0.99 -2.66
N GLY A 39 -3.15 -1.31 -1.86
CA GLY A 39 -4.45 -1.77 -2.36
C GLY A 39 -5.14 -0.75 -3.27
N THR A 40 -5.04 0.55 -2.94
CA THR A 40 -5.54 1.62 -3.81
C THR A 40 -4.76 1.68 -5.12
N ILE A 41 -3.43 1.58 -5.07
CA ILE A 41 -2.57 1.60 -6.25
C ILE A 41 -2.91 0.43 -7.19
N ILE A 42 -2.97 -0.79 -6.66
CA ILE A 42 -3.29 -2.01 -7.42
C ILE A 42 -4.69 -1.92 -8.02
N HIS A 43 -5.68 -1.45 -7.26
CA HIS A 43 -7.04 -1.23 -7.77
C HIS A 43 -7.05 -0.28 -8.98
N LEU A 44 -6.36 0.86 -8.89
CA LEU A 44 -6.35 1.86 -9.96
C LEU A 44 -5.62 1.34 -11.21
N ILE A 45 -4.48 0.69 -11.06
CA ILE A 45 -3.69 0.17 -12.18
C ILE A 45 -4.41 -0.99 -12.87
N SER A 46 -5.05 -1.89 -12.10
CA SER A 46 -5.80 -3.03 -12.67
C SER A 46 -6.95 -2.60 -13.59
N ASN A 47 -7.50 -1.40 -13.38
CA ASN A 47 -8.52 -0.80 -14.23
C ASN A 47 -7.95 -0.22 -15.55
N LEU A 48 -6.64 0.06 -15.62
CA LEU A 48 -5.96 0.55 -16.83
C LEU A 48 -5.35 -0.58 -17.68
N SER A 49 -4.61 -1.48 -17.04
CA SER A 49 -3.85 -2.53 -17.69
C SER A 49 -3.90 -3.81 -16.83
N PRO A 50 -4.46 -4.93 -17.34
CA PRO A 50 -4.49 -6.19 -16.60
C PRO A 50 -3.12 -6.85 -16.38
N THR A 51 -2.08 -6.31 -17.03
CA THR A 51 -0.75 -6.93 -17.17
C THR A 51 0.35 -5.92 -16.88
N ASN A 52 0.92 -6.05 -15.68
CA ASN A 52 2.34 -5.94 -15.32
C ASN A 52 2.66 -4.92 -14.23
N GLY A 53 3.33 -5.41 -13.18
CA GLY A 53 4.25 -4.57 -12.42
C GLY A 53 4.60 -5.05 -11.03
N VAL A 54 3.59 -5.50 -10.29
CA VAL A 54 3.71 -5.98 -8.91
C VAL A 54 2.91 -7.28 -8.79
N VAL A 55 3.48 -8.38 -9.29
CA VAL A 55 2.77 -9.66 -9.49
C VAL A 55 2.19 -10.18 -8.17
N CYS A 56 3.00 -10.28 -7.12
CA CYS A 56 2.55 -10.83 -5.84
C CYS A 56 1.47 -9.96 -5.17
N MET A 57 1.61 -8.62 -5.16
CA MET A 57 0.56 -7.75 -4.59
C MET A 57 -0.74 -7.77 -5.40
N ASN A 58 -0.66 -7.91 -6.73
CA ASN A 58 -1.84 -8.10 -7.56
C ASN A 58 -2.55 -9.42 -7.26
N ASN A 59 -1.80 -10.51 -7.10
CA ASN A 59 -2.33 -11.80 -6.70
C ASN A 59 -2.97 -11.76 -5.32
N LEU A 60 -2.33 -11.08 -4.36
CA LEU A 60 -2.86 -10.88 -3.02
C LEU A 60 -4.18 -10.08 -3.05
N TYR A 61 -4.22 -8.97 -3.79
CA TYR A 61 -5.44 -8.17 -3.98
C TYR A 61 -6.59 -9.00 -4.57
N LYS A 62 -6.32 -9.72 -5.68
CA LYS A 62 -7.29 -10.63 -6.31
C LYS A 62 -7.73 -11.75 -5.38
N SER A 63 -6.86 -12.21 -4.49
CA SER A 63 -7.23 -13.23 -3.50
C SER A 63 -8.25 -12.68 -2.50
N VAL A 64 -8.09 -11.44 -2.04
CA VAL A 64 -9.09 -10.76 -1.21
C VAL A 64 -10.42 -10.62 -1.98
N GLU A 65 -10.39 -10.24 -3.27
CA GLU A 65 -11.61 -10.17 -4.10
C GLU A 65 -12.35 -11.51 -4.16
N ASN A 66 -11.60 -12.60 -4.34
CA ASN A 66 -12.15 -13.93 -4.60
C ASN A 66 -12.56 -14.72 -3.34
N ILE A 67 -11.92 -14.48 -2.19
CA ILE A 67 -12.27 -15.18 -0.94
C ILE A 67 -13.69 -14.79 -0.51
N ASP A 68 -14.50 -15.80 -0.17
CA ASP A 68 -15.88 -15.59 0.31
C ASP A 68 -15.91 -14.67 1.54
N VAL A 69 -16.86 -13.73 1.57
CA VAL A 69 -17.01 -12.75 2.66
C VAL A 69 -17.17 -13.42 4.03
N ARG A 70 -17.67 -14.66 4.10
CA ARG A 70 -17.84 -15.44 5.33
C ARG A 70 -16.54 -15.70 6.11
N TYR A 71 -15.38 -15.59 5.45
CA TYR A 71 -14.08 -15.75 6.11
C TYR A 71 -13.62 -14.45 6.79
N PHE A 72 -14.16 -13.30 6.38
CA PHE A 72 -13.86 -12.00 6.96
C PHE A 72 -14.78 -11.71 8.15
N ARG A 73 -14.29 -10.91 9.10
CA ARG A 73 -15.09 -10.51 10.28
C ARG A 73 -16.35 -9.75 9.92
N THR A 74 -16.29 -8.91 8.89
CA THR A 74 -17.42 -8.16 8.35
C THR A 74 -17.25 -7.96 6.84
N GLU A 75 -18.33 -7.65 6.13
CA GLU A 75 -18.27 -7.23 4.73
C GLU A 75 -17.49 -5.92 4.56
N ALA A 76 -17.66 -4.97 5.49
CA ALA A 76 -16.93 -3.71 5.50
C ALA A 76 -15.41 -3.89 5.66
N CYS A 77 -14.99 -4.93 6.37
CA CYS A 77 -13.58 -5.28 6.54
C CYS A 77 -12.95 -5.75 5.24
N LYS A 78 -13.66 -6.57 4.46
CA LYS A 78 -13.23 -6.95 3.10
C LYS A 78 -13.18 -5.72 2.19
N ASP A 79 -14.22 -4.88 2.22
CA ASP A 79 -14.26 -3.63 1.44
C ASP A 79 -13.09 -2.70 1.78
N MET A 80 -12.67 -2.62 3.05
CA MET A 80 -11.52 -1.85 3.50
C MET A 80 -10.20 -2.33 2.89
N LEU A 81 -10.00 -3.64 2.75
CA LEU A 81 -8.78 -4.19 2.14
C LEU A 81 -8.73 -3.93 0.62
N LEU A 82 -9.89 -3.92 -0.03
CA LEU A 82 -10.02 -3.65 -1.48
C LEU A 82 -9.99 -2.15 -1.80
N HIS A 83 -10.44 -1.30 -0.88
CA HIS A 83 -10.50 0.15 -1.02
C HIS A 83 -9.96 0.85 0.22
N PRO A 84 -8.67 0.62 0.57
CA PRO A 84 -8.08 1.19 1.77
C PRO A 84 -8.05 2.71 1.68
N ARG A 85 -8.32 3.36 2.82
CA ARG A 85 -8.27 4.82 2.90
C ARG A 85 -6.83 5.32 3.02
N ASN A 86 -6.55 6.44 2.37
CA ASN A 86 -5.33 7.20 2.56
C ASN A 86 -5.44 8.07 3.82
N ALA A 87 -4.53 7.91 4.79
CA ALA A 87 -4.49 8.75 6.00
C ALA A 87 -4.21 10.24 5.68
N ALA A 88 -3.51 10.51 4.58
CA ALA A 88 -3.23 11.85 4.07
C ALA A 88 -4.31 12.37 3.08
N ALA A 89 -5.47 11.72 2.96
CA ALA A 89 -6.53 12.11 2.02
C ALA A 89 -6.99 13.57 2.18
N ALA A 90 -6.99 14.09 3.42
CA ALA A 90 -7.35 15.49 3.68
C ALA A 90 -6.41 16.49 2.99
N TYR A 91 -5.12 16.15 2.86
CA TYR A 91 -4.16 16.94 2.09
C TYR A 91 -4.39 16.74 0.59
N CYS A 92 -4.53 15.48 0.16
CA CYS A 92 -4.68 15.11 -1.25
C CYS A 92 -5.98 15.64 -1.90
N LYS A 93 -7.00 16.00 -1.09
CA LYS A 93 -8.24 16.61 -1.57
C LYS A 93 -8.03 17.92 -2.34
N SER A 94 -6.91 18.61 -2.12
CA SER A 94 -6.56 19.86 -2.81
C SER A 94 -5.68 19.65 -4.05
N LEU A 95 -5.32 18.40 -4.38
CA LEU A 95 -4.56 18.10 -5.60
C LEU A 95 -5.34 18.56 -6.84
N LYS A 96 -4.61 19.14 -7.79
CA LYS A 96 -5.15 19.61 -9.07
C LYS A 96 -5.70 18.45 -9.91
N LEU A 97 -5.06 17.28 -9.85
CA LEU A 97 -5.55 16.02 -10.41
C LEU A 97 -5.65 15.00 -9.27
N LYS A 98 -6.83 14.40 -9.12
CA LYS A 98 -7.10 13.41 -8.07
C LYS A 98 -7.17 12.04 -8.69
N ILE A 99 -6.28 11.15 -8.27
CA ILE A 99 -6.21 9.77 -8.78
C ILE A 99 -6.76 8.73 -7.83
N ASP A 100 -6.85 9.02 -6.53
CA ASP A 100 -7.24 8.07 -5.48
C ASP A 100 -8.77 7.86 -5.36
N GLY A 101 -9.57 8.34 -6.33
CA GLY A 101 -11.02 8.20 -6.32
C GLY A 101 -11.73 8.85 -5.13
N SER A 102 -11.03 9.65 -4.30
CA SER A 102 -11.52 10.25 -3.05
C SER A 102 -12.50 11.42 -3.24
N GLY A 103 -13.37 11.32 -4.25
CA GLY A 103 -14.45 12.24 -4.53
C GLY A 103 -15.49 12.21 -3.44
N THR A 104 -15.31 13.07 -2.43
CA THR A 104 -16.12 13.25 -1.21
C THR A 104 -15.87 12.20 -0.11
N SER A 105 -15.34 12.67 1.03
CA SER A 105 -15.29 11.89 2.28
C SER A 105 -16.71 11.76 2.82
N SER A 106 -17.50 10.93 2.17
CA SER A 106 -18.77 10.48 2.69
C SER A 106 -18.52 9.49 3.82
N VAL A 107 -19.48 9.43 4.74
CA VAL A 107 -19.51 8.47 5.83
C VAL A 107 -20.90 7.89 5.94
N PHE A 108 -20.96 6.74 6.57
CA PHE A 108 -22.15 5.94 6.72
C PHE A 108 -22.61 6.03 8.16
N CYS A 109 -23.89 6.33 8.36
CA CYS A 109 -24.58 6.31 9.65
C CYS A 109 -25.78 5.37 9.57
N CYS A 110 -26.37 5.06 10.73
CA CYS A 110 -27.59 4.28 10.78
C CYS A 110 -28.70 4.90 9.93
N GLU A 111 -29.45 4.06 9.22
CA GLU A 111 -30.66 4.47 8.49
C GLU A 111 -31.68 5.21 9.38
N ASN A 112 -31.72 4.87 10.67
CA ASN A 112 -32.58 5.53 11.63
C ASN A 112 -31.83 6.73 12.23
N SER A 113 -32.25 7.94 11.87
CA SER A 113 -31.66 9.19 12.36
C SER A 113 -31.62 9.29 13.88
N GLU A 114 -32.55 8.64 14.58
CA GLU A 114 -32.59 8.62 16.03
C GLU A 114 -31.48 7.72 16.61
N CYS A 115 -31.08 6.63 15.91
CA CYS A 115 -29.88 5.83 16.29
C CYS A 115 -28.65 6.74 16.32
N THR A 116 -28.52 7.60 15.30
CA THR A 116 -27.36 8.48 15.11
C THR A 116 -27.40 9.70 16.03
N HIS A 117 -28.59 10.26 16.29
CA HIS A 117 -28.73 11.47 17.10
C HIS A 117 -28.69 11.20 18.61
N SER A 118 -29.47 10.23 19.10
CA SER A 118 -29.69 10.05 20.54
C SER A 118 -29.41 8.62 21.03
N GLY A 119 -29.39 7.62 20.13
CA GLY A 119 -29.08 6.24 20.47
C GLY A 119 -27.58 5.96 20.54
N TYR A 120 -27.08 5.20 19.55
CA TYR A 120 -25.73 4.66 19.50
C TYR A 120 -24.67 5.68 19.03
N LYS A 121 -25.07 6.69 18.24
CA LYS A 121 -24.18 7.79 17.79
C LYS A 121 -22.96 7.30 17.01
N LEU A 122 -23.16 6.33 16.14
CA LEU A 122 -22.09 5.67 15.38
C LEU A 122 -22.00 6.20 13.94
N TRP A 123 -20.79 6.21 13.41
CA TRP A 123 -20.51 6.43 12.00
C TRP A 123 -19.38 5.52 11.51
N SER A 124 -19.29 5.32 10.20
CA SER A 124 -18.28 4.49 9.57
C SER A 124 -17.76 5.11 8.28
N ASN A 125 -16.50 4.81 7.95
CA ASN A 125 -15.90 5.13 6.66
C ASN A 125 -16.31 4.16 5.53
N TYR A 126 -16.87 3.01 5.90
CA TYR A 126 -17.23 1.93 4.99
C TYR A 126 -18.72 1.61 5.10
N LYS A 127 -19.31 1.23 3.96
CA LYS A 127 -20.68 0.71 3.88
C LYS A 127 -20.77 -0.68 4.54
N ASN A 128 -21.97 -1.24 4.58
CA ASN A 128 -22.21 -2.65 4.97
C ASN A 128 -21.88 -2.99 6.44
N LEU A 129 -21.83 -1.98 7.32
CA LEU A 129 -21.87 -2.18 8.78
C LEU A 129 -23.30 -2.05 9.31
N TYR A 130 -23.53 -2.60 10.51
CA TYR A 130 -24.80 -2.53 11.22
C TYR A 130 -24.65 -1.65 12.49
N CYS A 131 -25.56 -0.68 12.67
CA CYS A 131 -25.68 0.08 13.93
C CYS A 131 -25.96 -0.90 15.06
N GLY A 132 -25.65 -0.54 16.30
CA GLY A 132 -25.93 -1.41 17.43
C GLY A 132 -27.41 -1.75 17.65
N CYS A 133 -28.32 -1.00 17.03
CA CYS A 133 -29.75 -1.33 16.98
C CYS A 133 -30.08 -2.51 16.05
N GLY A 134 -29.11 -3.07 15.32
CA GLY A 134 -29.28 -4.15 14.36
C GLY A 134 -29.68 -3.73 12.95
N ARG A 135 -29.76 -2.43 12.67
CA ARG A 135 -30.11 -1.90 11.33
C ARG A 135 -28.85 -1.52 10.54
N PRO A 136 -28.89 -1.59 9.19
CA PRO A 136 -27.75 -1.23 8.37
C PRO A 136 -27.38 0.26 8.48
N MET A 137 -26.10 0.56 8.32
CA MET A 137 -25.56 1.91 8.21
C MET A 137 -25.53 2.33 6.75
N SER A 138 -26.69 2.68 6.20
CA SER A 138 -26.87 3.07 4.79
C SER A 138 -27.07 4.58 4.60
N SER A 139 -27.23 5.36 5.67
CA SER A 139 -27.41 6.81 5.59
C SER A 139 -26.08 7.48 5.30
N ILE A 140 -25.96 8.10 4.13
CA ILE A 140 -24.72 8.75 3.68
C ILE A 140 -24.69 10.20 4.19
N LEU A 141 -23.62 10.60 4.83
CA LEU A 141 -23.40 11.98 5.27
C LEU A 141 -22.07 12.49 4.73
N ASN A 142 -22.03 13.75 4.32
CA ASN A 142 -20.79 14.39 3.88
C ASN A 142 -19.99 14.87 5.10
N LEU A 143 -18.72 14.47 5.19
CA LEU A 143 -17.83 15.06 6.19
C LEU A 143 -17.41 16.48 5.77
N PRO A 144 -17.55 17.46 6.67
CA PRO A 144 -16.91 18.76 6.48
C PRO A 144 -15.39 18.57 6.64
N CYS A 145 -14.66 18.34 5.55
CA CYS A 145 -13.21 18.27 5.62
C CYS A 145 -12.64 19.68 5.83
N ARG A 146 -12.08 19.97 7.01
CA ARG A 146 -11.08 21.03 7.14
C ARG A 146 -9.71 20.39 6.88
N ALA A 147 -8.97 20.89 5.90
CA ALA A 147 -7.56 20.54 5.81
C ALA A 147 -6.88 20.92 7.15
N PRO A 148 -5.94 20.12 7.67
CA PRO A 148 -5.20 20.45 8.88
C PRO A 148 -4.65 21.88 8.75
N SER A 149 -4.93 22.69 9.77
CA SER A 149 -4.73 24.14 9.89
C SER A 149 -3.66 24.78 9.00
N ASN A 150 -3.95 24.92 7.71
CA ASN A 150 -3.35 25.90 6.80
C ASN A 150 -4.39 26.96 6.43
N SER A 151 -5.25 27.32 7.40
CA SER A 151 -6.30 28.32 7.22
C SER A 151 -5.72 29.73 7.20
N GLY A 152 -4.97 30.05 6.15
CA GLY A 152 -5.08 31.36 5.53
C GLY A 152 -6.03 31.20 4.36
N SER A 153 -7.19 31.85 4.40
CA SER A 153 -8.13 32.01 3.28
C SER A 153 -7.56 32.83 2.11
N ASN A 154 -6.24 32.81 1.92
CA ASN A 154 -5.60 33.40 0.77
C ASN A 154 -5.60 32.37 -0.35
N LYS A 155 -6.05 32.79 -1.54
CA LYS A 155 -5.88 32.06 -2.82
C LYS A 155 -4.40 31.78 -3.19
N ARG A 156 -3.45 32.10 -2.30
CA ARG A 156 -1.99 32.04 -2.39
C ARG A 156 -1.41 30.92 -1.52
N ASN A 157 -2.01 29.73 -1.54
CA ASN A 157 -1.56 28.57 -0.75
C ASN A 157 -2.03 27.26 -1.42
N GLN A 158 -1.95 27.19 -2.75
CA GLN A 158 -2.60 26.16 -3.56
C GLN A 158 -1.87 24.81 -3.59
N GLY A 159 -0.56 24.78 -3.30
CA GLY A 159 0.19 23.53 -3.17
C GLY A 159 -0.39 22.62 -2.08
N VAL A 160 -0.04 21.35 -2.07
CA VAL A 160 -0.48 20.34 -1.08
C VAL A 160 0.67 20.04 -0.12
N PHE A 161 1.79 19.59 -0.64
CA PHE A 161 2.99 19.22 0.12
C PHE A 161 4.10 20.25 -0.02
N VAL A 162 4.31 20.78 -1.23
CA VAL A 162 5.34 21.78 -1.51
C VAL A 162 4.83 23.21 -1.37
N LYS A 163 5.74 24.17 -1.20
CA LYS A 163 5.42 25.60 -1.11
C LYS A 163 4.99 26.15 -2.47
N GLU A 164 4.09 27.13 -2.44
CA GLU A 164 3.63 27.84 -3.63
C GLU A 164 4.80 28.51 -4.38
N LEU A 165 4.71 28.59 -5.71
CA LEU A 165 5.70 29.19 -6.60
C LEU A 165 7.07 28.49 -6.62
N ALA A 166 7.23 27.38 -5.89
CA ALA A 166 8.43 26.56 -5.98
C ALA A 166 8.49 25.91 -7.38
N ARG A 167 9.63 26.07 -8.04
CA ARG A 167 9.91 25.48 -9.35
C ARG A 167 10.85 24.29 -9.16
N PHE A 168 10.58 23.25 -9.92
CA PHE A 168 11.34 22.01 -9.86
C PHE A 168 11.75 21.55 -11.25
N VAL A 169 12.83 20.77 -11.27
CA VAL A 169 13.25 19.95 -12.41
C VAL A 169 13.03 18.52 -11.98
N VAL A 170 12.24 17.78 -12.76
CA VAL A 170 11.97 16.36 -12.52
C VAL A 170 12.61 15.55 -13.63
N SER A 171 13.55 14.70 -13.27
CA SER A 171 14.22 13.81 -14.23
C SER A 171 13.29 12.70 -14.74
N ASP A 172 13.70 12.05 -15.83
CA ASP A 172 12.99 10.88 -16.39
C ASP A 172 12.76 9.76 -15.38
N CYS A 173 13.63 9.61 -14.37
CA CYS A 173 13.49 8.63 -13.30
C CYS A 173 12.82 9.21 -12.02
N PHE A 174 12.04 10.27 -12.14
CA PHE A 174 11.29 10.92 -11.04
C PHE A 174 12.14 11.49 -9.90
N GLN A 175 13.46 11.65 -10.08
CA GLN A 175 14.25 12.50 -9.17
C GLN A 175 13.75 13.95 -9.28
N VAL A 176 13.29 14.53 -8.17
CA VAL A 176 12.78 15.91 -8.06
C VAL A 176 13.87 16.79 -7.45
N MET A 177 14.25 17.84 -8.17
CA MET A 177 15.29 18.77 -7.77
C MET A 177 14.75 20.21 -7.82
N PRO A 178 15.21 21.13 -6.95
CA PRO A 178 14.93 22.55 -7.13
C PRO A 178 15.39 23.05 -8.50
N ALA A 179 14.55 23.84 -9.17
CA ALA A 179 14.87 24.35 -10.50
C ALA A 179 16.11 25.25 -10.46
N SER A 180 17.10 24.89 -11.29
CA SER A 180 18.33 25.65 -11.47
C SER A 180 19.01 25.19 -12.76
N ALA A 181 19.78 26.08 -13.39
CA ALA A 181 20.58 25.72 -14.56
C ALA A 181 21.56 24.58 -14.25
N SER A 182 22.13 24.54 -13.03
CA SER A 182 23.01 23.47 -12.59
C SER A 182 22.31 22.11 -12.49
N ALA A 183 21.06 22.06 -12.02
CA ALA A 183 20.27 20.82 -12.01
C ALA A 183 20.04 20.30 -13.44
N SER A 184 19.62 21.18 -14.35
CA SER A 184 19.41 20.82 -15.76
C SER A 184 20.69 20.36 -16.45
N ILE A 185 21.81 21.07 -16.26
CA ILE A 185 23.13 20.69 -16.79
C ILE A 185 23.57 19.33 -16.22
N SER A 186 23.41 19.11 -14.92
CA SER A 186 23.76 17.84 -14.26
C SER A 186 23.02 16.65 -14.89
N LEU A 187 21.72 16.80 -15.17
CA LEU A 187 20.94 15.74 -15.84
C LEU A 187 21.39 15.51 -17.28
N LEU A 188 21.67 16.57 -18.04
CA LEU A 188 22.24 16.46 -19.39
C LEU A 188 23.59 15.74 -19.40
N THR A 189 24.48 16.11 -18.47
CA THR A 189 25.80 15.48 -18.32
C THR A 189 25.68 14.00 -17.92
N LYS A 190 24.76 13.65 -17.00
CA LYS A 190 24.50 12.24 -16.63
C LYS A 190 24.04 11.39 -17.81
N LEU A 191 23.38 11.99 -18.80
CA LEU A 191 22.98 11.32 -20.04
C LEU A 191 24.04 11.35 -21.14
N GLY A 192 25.23 11.90 -20.87
CA GLY A 192 26.32 12.00 -21.84
C GLY A 192 26.07 13.04 -22.95
N VAL A 193 25.17 14.00 -22.73
CA VAL A 193 24.89 15.07 -23.69
C VAL A 193 26.02 16.11 -23.62
N VAL A 194 26.77 16.24 -24.72
CA VAL A 194 27.91 17.17 -24.84
C VAL A 194 27.49 18.52 -25.43
N ASP A 195 26.53 18.53 -26.35
CA ASP A 195 25.97 19.72 -26.97
C ASP A 195 24.43 19.68 -26.96
N THR A 196 23.79 20.84 -26.97
CA THR A 196 22.32 20.97 -26.91
C THR A 196 21.66 21.01 -28.29
N SER A 197 22.39 20.73 -29.39
CA SER A 197 21.82 20.82 -30.75
C SER A 197 20.69 19.81 -31.00
N ASN A 198 20.74 18.67 -30.29
CA ASN A 198 19.74 17.61 -30.34
C ASN A 198 18.67 17.73 -29.26
N ILE A 199 18.80 18.70 -28.34
CA ILE A 199 17.82 18.94 -27.29
C ILE A 199 16.75 19.88 -27.82
N GLU A 200 15.48 19.54 -27.59
CA GLU A 200 14.35 20.39 -27.92
C GLU A 200 13.38 20.55 -26.75
N GLU A 201 12.67 21.65 -26.76
CA GLU A 201 11.58 21.91 -25.84
C GLU A 201 10.27 21.36 -26.42
N ARG A 202 9.55 20.54 -25.66
CA ARG A 202 8.18 20.11 -25.97
C ARG A 202 7.26 20.44 -24.81
N ILE A 203 5.99 20.69 -25.10
CA ILE A 203 4.96 20.93 -24.09
C ILE A 203 3.98 19.77 -24.12
N PHE A 204 3.67 19.21 -22.95
CA PHE A 204 2.73 18.10 -22.78
C PHE A 204 1.64 18.50 -21.79
N ASP A 205 0.39 18.16 -22.11
CA ASP A 205 -0.72 18.31 -21.18
C ASP A 205 -1.01 16.96 -20.51
N ILE A 206 -0.88 16.92 -19.19
CA ILE A 206 -1.05 15.73 -18.36
C ILE A 206 -2.44 15.78 -17.73
N GLY A 207 -3.27 14.78 -18.02
CA GLY A 207 -4.57 14.56 -17.41
C GLY A 207 -4.56 13.39 -16.43
N PHE A 208 -5.76 12.95 -16.05
CA PHE A 208 -5.95 11.83 -15.12
C PHE A 208 -5.29 10.54 -15.62
N THR A 209 -5.48 10.20 -16.90
CA THR A 209 -4.96 8.97 -17.52
C THR A 209 -3.44 8.96 -17.50
N GLU A 210 -2.81 10.06 -17.89
CA GLU A 210 -1.35 10.18 -17.94
C GLU A 210 -0.75 10.11 -16.53
N VAL A 211 -1.36 10.73 -15.51
CA VAL A 211 -0.90 10.60 -14.12
C VAL A 211 -0.96 9.14 -13.64
N LEU A 212 -2.02 8.42 -14.00
CA LEU A 212 -2.17 7.03 -13.57
C LEU A 212 -1.18 6.10 -14.28
N GLN A 213 -0.89 6.35 -15.56
CA GLN A 213 0.20 5.68 -16.27
C GLN A 213 1.57 6.03 -15.67
N LEU A 214 1.79 7.29 -15.27
CA LEU A 214 3.02 7.69 -14.56
C LEU A 214 3.17 6.97 -13.22
N LEU A 215 2.08 6.76 -12.47
CA LEU A 215 2.07 5.95 -11.25
C LEU A 215 2.47 4.51 -11.56
N GLU A 216 1.84 3.86 -12.55
CA GLU A 216 2.17 2.50 -12.98
C GLU A 216 3.65 2.38 -13.39
N CYS A 217 4.11 3.23 -14.32
CA CYS A 217 5.49 3.25 -14.78
C CYS A 217 6.47 3.51 -13.63
N SER A 218 6.11 4.27 -12.59
CA SER A 218 6.99 4.50 -11.44
C SER A 218 7.32 3.24 -10.64
N LEU A 219 6.46 2.22 -10.69
CA LEU A 219 6.66 0.97 -9.96
C LEU A 219 7.57 0.00 -10.75
N VAL A 220 7.59 0.12 -12.08
CA VAL A 220 8.15 -0.90 -12.99
C VAL A 220 9.23 -0.41 -13.94
N SER A 221 9.27 0.88 -14.24
CA SER A 221 10.14 1.50 -15.25
C SER A 221 11.15 2.44 -14.62
N ARG A 222 12.31 2.53 -15.26
CA ARG A 222 13.36 3.51 -14.95
C ARG A 222 13.21 4.83 -15.71
N THR A 223 12.29 4.89 -16.68
CA THR A 223 12.05 6.04 -17.56
C THR A 223 10.56 6.36 -17.75
N PRO A 224 9.79 6.54 -16.65
CA PRO A 224 8.35 6.81 -16.72
C PRO A 224 7.97 8.02 -17.57
N LEU A 225 8.73 9.13 -17.55
CA LEU A 225 8.37 10.31 -18.35
C LEU A 225 8.51 10.02 -19.85
N THR A 226 9.58 9.35 -20.25
CA THR A 226 9.78 8.95 -21.64
C THR A 226 8.68 8.01 -22.12
N GLU A 227 8.32 7.00 -21.33
CA GLU A 227 7.31 6.01 -21.72
C GLU A 227 5.93 6.66 -21.90
N VAL A 228 5.51 7.49 -20.93
CA VAL A 228 4.19 8.13 -20.95
C VAL A 228 4.13 9.30 -21.94
N LEU A 229 5.10 10.21 -21.93
CA LEU A 229 5.04 11.44 -22.73
C LEU A 229 5.37 11.23 -24.21
N LEU A 230 6.26 10.28 -24.52
CA LEU A 230 6.68 9.99 -25.90
C LEU A 230 6.03 8.73 -26.47
N ALA A 231 5.09 8.13 -25.74
CA ALA A 231 4.24 7.00 -26.15
C ALA A 231 5.04 5.81 -26.72
N ARG A 232 6.15 5.43 -26.07
CA ARG A 232 6.84 4.18 -26.42
C ARG A 232 6.02 3.00 -25.91
N LYS A 233 5.47 2.21 -26.83
CA LYS A 233 4.77 0.95 -26.53
C LYS A 233 5.69 -0.26 -26.34
N GLU A 234 7.01 -0.07 -26.40
CA GLU A 234 7.94 -1.15 -26.13
C GLU A 234 8.16 -1.26 -24.62
N VAL A 235 7.49 -2.26 -24.04
CA VAL A 235 7.78 -2.78 -22.70
C VAL A 235 9.24 -3.22 -22.69
N PRO A 236 10.12 -2.67 -21.83
CA PRO A 236 11.47 -3.19 -21.71
C PRO A 236 11.41 -4.67 -21.29
N GLU A 237 12.02 -5.55 -22.08
CA GLU A 237 12.19 -6.95 -21.69
C GLU A 237 12.93 -7.02 -20.34
N LEU A 238 12.29 -7.69 -19.40
CA LEU A 238 12.72 -7.91 -18.04
C LEU A 238 13.98 -8.77 -17.99
N ARG A 239 15.13 -8.16 -17.68
CA ARG A 239 16.28 -8.91 -17.17
C ARG A 239 16.15 -9.05 -15.65
N ASN A 240 15.70 -10.23 -15.22
CA ASN A 240 15.60 -10.66 -13.82
C ASN A 240 16.99 -11.04 -13.25
N GLU A 241 17.93 -10.10 -13.15
CA GLU A 241 19.29 -10.41 -12.65
C GLU A 241 19.64 -9.69 -11.33
N ASP A 242 18.68 -9.05 -10.66
CA ASP A 242 19.03 -8.05 -9.63
C ASP A 242 18.19 -8.11 -8.33
N SER A 243 17.19 -8.99 -8.24
CA SER A 243 16.30 -9.09 -7.06
C SER A 243 17.01 -9.62 -5.81
N LEU A 244 17.99 -10.53 -5.98
CA LEU A 244 18.66 -11.23 -4.88
C LEU A 244 19.65 -10.35 -4.10
N GLN A 245 20.31 -9.42 -4.78
CA GLN A 245 21.24 -8.49 -4.15
C GLN A 245 20.50 -7.47 -3.25
N ARG A 246 19.25 -7.13 -3.60
CA ARG A 246 18.40 -6.16 -2.90
C ARG A 246 17.91 -6.68 -1.56
N ILE A 247 17.52 -7.95 -1.50
CA ILE A 247 17.05 -8.60 -0.28
C ILE A 247 18.22 -8.88 0.68
N SER A 248 19.40 -9.20 0.14
CA SER A 248 20.62 -9.41 0.93
C SER A 248 21.06 -8.15 1.70
N LEU A 249 20.88 -6.94 1.12
CA LEU A 249 21.21 -5.67 1.78
C LEU A 249 20.28 -5.31 2.97
N LEU A 250 19.06 -5.86 3.01
CA LEU A 250 18.13 -5.69 4.14
C LEU A 250 18.65 -6.42 5.40
N ARG A 251 19.40 -7.52 5.22
CA ARG A 251 19.92 -8.37 6.30
C ARG A 251 20.94 -7.65 7.19
N GLU A 252 21.92 -6.97 6.61
CA GLU A 252 23.03 -6.36 7.37
C GLU A 252 22.57 -5.25 8.33
N LYS A 253 21.36 -4.71 8.16
CA LYS A 253 20.88 -3.54 8.92
C LYS A 253 19.78 -3.84 9.93
N LEU A 254 19.04 -4.94 9.79
CA LEU A 254 17.99 -5.31 10.76
C LEU A 254 18.52 -5.98 12.04
N GLU A 255 19.80 -6.40 12.07
CA GLU A 255 20.44 -7.09 13.21
C GLU A 255 20.47 -6.29 14.55
N HIS A 256 19.88 -5.08 14.61
CA HIS A 256 19.90 -4.23 15.79
C HIS A 256 18.58 -4.02 16.53
N GLN A 257 17.46 -4.65 16.15
CA GLN A 257 16.19 -4.51 16.89
C GLN A 257 15.36 -5.80 16.94
N SER A 258 15.80 -6.79 17.73
CA SER A 258 14.98 -7.98 18.05
C SER A 258 14.14 -7.74 19.32
N GLU A 259 12.97 -7.15 19.18
CA GLU A 259 11.88 -7.32 20.16
C GLU A 259 10.98 -8.47 19.68
N ARG A 260 11.04 -9.62 20.37
CA ARG A 260 10.25 -10.83 20.07
C ARG A 260 8.80 -10.68 20.55
N ASN A 261 7.99 -9.86 19.87
CA ASN A 261 6.55 -9.79 20.12
C ASN A 261 5.76 -10.24 18.89
N GLY A 262 4.95 -11.30 19.02
CA GLY A 262 3.94 -11.69 18.04
C GLY A 262 4.39 -12.63 16.90
N GLU A 263 5.32 -13.55 17.16
CA GLU A 263 5.75 -14.54 16.16
C GLU A 263 4.57 -15.43 15.70
N THR A 264 4.28 -15.42 14.39
CA THR A 264 3.30 -16.33 13.78
C THR A 264 4.03 -17.49 13.12
N SER A 265 3.56 -18.72 13.38
CA SER A 265 4.12 -19.91 12.77
C SER A 265 3.46 -20.23 11.43
N VAL A 266 4.26 -20.57 10.42
CA VAL A 266 3.79 -20.91 9.07
C VAL A 266 4.47 -22.19 8.61
N ARG A 267 3.69 -23.12 8.06
CA ARG A 267 4.23 -24.35 7.48
C ARG A 267 4.46 -24.14 5.99
N LEU A 268 5.71 -24.28 5.54
CA LEU A 268 6.11 -24.20 4.14
C LEU A 268 6.27 -25.60 3.57
N VAL A 269 5.81 -25.81 2.34
CA VAL A 269 6.14 -26.99 1.53
C VAL A 269 7.13 -26.57 0.46
N VAL A 270 8.32 -27.15 0.48
CA VAL A 270 9.48 -26.68 -0.28
C VAL A 270 10.01 -27.79 -1.20
N CYS A 271 10.39 -27.41 -2.42
CA CYS A 271 11.05 -28.28 -3.39
C CYS A 271 12.57 -28.25 -3.19
N LYS A 272 13.17 -29.39 -2.83
CA LYS A 272 14.60 -29.51 -2.48
C LYS A 272 15.48 -29.18 -3.68
N SER A 273 15.19 -29.75 -4.85
CA SER A 273 16.07 -29.60 -6.01
C SER A 273 16.07 -28.17 -6.55
N LYS A 274 14.91 -27.50 -6.53
CA LYS A 274 14.76 -26.12 -7.05
C LYS A 274 15.01 -25.05 -6.00
N LYS A 275 15.00 -25.40 -4.71
CA LYS A 275 15.06 -24.45 -3.58
C LYS A 275 14.00 -23.36 -3.68
N VAL A 276 12.76 -23.77 -3.95
CA VAL A 276 11.60 -22.87 -4.03
C VAL A 276 10.50 -23.35 -3.10
N VAL A 277 9.79 -22.41 -2.49
CA VAL A 277 8.54 -22.67 -1.78
C VAL A 277 7.49 -23.03 -2.83
N CYS A 278 6.83 -24.18 -2.66
CA CYS A 278 5.72 -24.58 -3.52
C CYS A 278 4.45 -23.84 -3.08
N TYR A 279 4.17 -23.88 -1.78
CA TYR A 279 3.11 -23.17 -1.10
C TYR A 279 3.35 -23.18 0.41
N ALA A 280 2.59 -22.38 1.14
CA ALA A 280 2.51 -22.35 2.58
C ALA A 280 1.10 -22.72 3.05
N GLU A 281 1.00 -23.47 4.15
CA GLU A 281 -0.22 -23.67 4.93
C GLU A 281 -0.17 -22.71 6.12
N ALA A 282 -1.17 -21.83 6.22
CA ALA A 282 -1.12 -20.71 7.14
C ALA A 282 -2.46 -20.43 7.83
N SER A 283 -2.39 -20.02 9.10
CA SER A 283 -3.55 -19.58 9.88
C SER A 283 -3.92 -18.13 9.58
N LYS A 284 -5.07 -17.70 10.10
CA LYS A 284 -5.52 -16.30 9.97
C LYS A 284 -4.49 -15.25 10.39
N ASP A 285 -3.59 -15.52 11.34
CA ASP A 285 -2.65 -14.51 11.84
C ASP A 285 -1.63 -14.12 10.75
N PHE A 286 -1.14 -15.11 9.98
CA PHE A 286 -0.25 -14.84 8.85
C PHE A 286 -1.01 -14.19 7.69
N LEU A 287 -2.27 -14.55 7.50
CA LEU A 287 -3.10 -13.93 6.47
C LEU A 287 -3.48 -12.49 6.84
N ASP A 288 -3.67 -12.20 8.12
CA ASP A 288 -3.87 -10.85 8.61
C ASP A 288 -2.62 -9.99 8.37
N LEU A 289 -1.43 -10.56 8.54
CA LEU A 289 -0.19 -9.92 8.09
C LEU A 289 -0.19 -9.66 6.58
N LEU A 290 -0.41 -10.69 5.76
CA LEU A 290 -0.38 -10.53 4.30
C LEU A 290 -1.40 -9.48 3.84
N PHE A 291 -2.67 -9.59 4.25
CA PHE A 291 -3.71 -8.63 3.85
C PHE A 291 -3.44 -7.21 4.36
N SER A 292 -2.77 -7.04 5.50
CA SER A 292 -2.37 -5.72 5.96
C SER A 292 -1.42 -5.00 5.00
N PHE A 293 -0.68 -5.71 4.14
CA PHE A 293 0.17 -5.07 3.14
C PHE A 293 -0.64 -4.18 2.19
N LEU A 294 -1.89 -4.52 1.89
CA LEU A 294 -2.75 -3.70 1.04
C LEU A 294 -3.08 -2.34 1.67
N THR A 295 -3.03 -2.22 3.00
CA THR A 295 -3.33 -0.95 3.70
C THR A 295 -2.10 -0.06 3.88
N ILE A 296 -0.90 -0.60 3.62
CA ILE A 296 0.37 0.10 3.81
C ILE A 296 0.61 1.10 2.67
N PRO A 297 0.91 2.38 2.99
CA PRO A 297 1.30 3.36 1.99
C PRO A 297 2.68 3.09 1.37
N LEU A 298 2.83 3.47 0.09
CA LEU A 298 4.05 3.23 -0.67
C LEU A 298 5.31 3.86 -0.05
N GLY A 299 5.19 5.04 0.57
CA GLY A 299 6.29 5.71 1.25
C GLY A 299 6.78 4.97 2.50
N TYR A 300 5.88 4.27 3.21
CA TYR A 300 6.27 3.43 4.35
C TYR A 300 7.10 2.24 3.87
N LEU A 301 6.68 1.60 2.77
CA LEU A 301 7.47 0.54 2.13
C LEU A 301 8.87 1.06 1.75
N MET A 302 8.97 2.23 1.11
CA MET A 302 10.26 2.80 0.73
C MET A 302 11.15 3.08 1.94
N ASN A 303 10.57 3.51 3.06
CA ASN A 303 11.28 3.71 4.32
C ASN A 303 11.82 2.40 4.91
N GLU A 304 10.98 1.36 4.98
CA GLU A 304 11.37 0.02 5.45
C GLU A 304 12.46 -0.60 4.57
N THR A 305 12.41 -0.35 3.25
CA THR A 305 13.45 -0.82 2.33
C THR A 305 14.66 0.11 2.23
N HIS A 306 14.68 1.22 2.98
CA HIS A 306 15.69 2.30 2.90
C HIS A 306 16.00 2.78 1.47
N GLY A 307 14.97 2.94 0.64
CA GLY A 307 15.16 3.31 -0.77
C GLY A 307 15.92 2.25 -1.59
N GLY A 308 15.98 1.00 -1.11
CA GLY A 308 16.57 -0.12 -1.83
C GLY A 308 16.04 -0.16 -3.27
N GLN A 309 16.96 -0.35 -4.24
CA GLN A 309 16.67 -0.16 -5.66
C GLN A 309 15.39 -0.92 -6.04
N SER A 310 14.28 -0.20 -6.19
CA SER A 310 13.05 -0.79 -6.70
C SER A 310 13.23 -1.10 -8.19
N LYS A 311 12.40 -1.97 -8.75
CA LYS A 311 12.42 -2.27 -10.18
C LYS A 311 12.15 -0.98 -11.00
N GLY A 312 11.23 -0.15 -10.51
CA GLY A 312 10.93 1.15 -11.07
C GLY A 312 11.68 2.33 -10.44
N SER A 313 11.12 3.52 -10.64
CA SER A 313 11.71 4.81 -10.28
C SER A 313 11.17 5.42 -9.00
N ILE A 314 10.22 4.78 -8.31
CA ILE A 314 9.58 5.34 -7.12
C ILE A 314 10.57 5.64 -5.97
N HIS A 315 11.65 4.86 -5.83
CA HIS A 315 12.64 5.10 -4.78
C HIS A 315 13.34 6.46 -4.96
N HIS A 316 13.58 6.91 -6.20
CA HIS A 316 14.12 8.24 -6.45
C HIS A 316 13.18 9.36 -6.02
N LEU A 317 11.87 9.14 -6.07
CA LEU A 317 10.91 10.10 -5.56
C LEU A 317 11.00 10.21 -4.03
N TYR A 318 11.13 9.06 -3.34
CA TYR A 318 11.34 9.00 -1.89
C TYR A 318 12.66 9.69 -1.50
N ASP A 319 13.76 9.38 -2.18
CA ASP A 319 15.08 10.02 -1.96
C ASP A 319 15.00 11.54 -2.17
N SER A 320 14.22 11.99 -3.16
CA SER A 320 14.03 13.42 -3.40
C SER A 320 13.37 14.12 -2.21
N VAL A 321 12.43 13.46 -1.52
CA VAL A 321 11.85 14.01 -0.28
C VAL A 321 12.90 14.10 0.83
N ILE A 322 13.79 13.11 0.95
CA ILE A 322 14.92 13.14 1.91
C ILE A 322 15.83 14.33 1.60
N ASP A 323 16.22 14.52 0.34
CA ASP A 323 17.20 15.52 -0.08
C ASP A 323 16.65 16.95 -0.04
N LEU A 324 15.35 17.15 -0.24
CA LEU A 324 14.74 18.48 -0.28
C LEU A 324 14.82 19.18 1.09
N ASP A 325 15.28 20.44 1.05
CA ASP A 325 15.23 21.34 2.21
C ASP A 325 13.77 21.68 2.56
N ALA A 326 13.29 21.08 3.64
CA ALA A 326 11.92 21.24 4.11
C ALA A 326 11.56 22.70 4.41
N ARG A 327 12.51 23.52 4.88
CA ARG A 327 12.24 24.93 5.20
C ARG A 327 12.06 25.77 3.94
N LYS A 328 12.65 25.36 2.82
CA LYS A 328 12.59 26.11 1.55
C LYS A 328 11.48 25.61 0.64
N TYR A 329 11.32 24.30 0.51
CA TYR A 329 10.50 23.70 -0.55
C TYR A 329 9.24 23.00 -0.05
N LEU A 330 9.23 22.51 1.20
CA LEU A 330 8.05 21.84 1.77
C LEU A 330 7.25 22.80 2.65
N LYS A 331 5.96 22.54 2.81
CA LYS A 331 5.12 23.39 3.66
C LYS A 331 5.50 23.34 5.15
N SER A 332 5.91 22.17 5.63
CA SER A 332 6.37 21.98 7.00
C SER A 332 7.25 20.73 7.12
N ASN A 333 7.92 20.58 8.26
CA ASN A 333 8.60 19.32 8.60
C ASN A 333 7.60 18.17 8.79
N ASP A 334 6.41 18.44 9.32
CA ASP A 334 5.36 17.43 9.49
C ASP A 334 4.93 16.85 8.13
N ILE A 335 4.89 17.67 7.07
CA ILE A 335 4.64 17.18 5.71
C ILE A 335 5.77 16.28 5.22
N LYS A 336 7.03 16.63 5.51
CA LYS A 336 8.17 15.76 5.20
C LYS A 336 8.05 14.41 5.91
N GLU A 337 7.64 14.41 7.18
CA GLU A 337 7.39 13.18 7.94
C GLU A 337 6.24 12.36 7.34
N ILE A 338 5.14 13.00 6.94
CA ILE A 338 4.01 12.31 6.29
C ILE A 338 4.42 11.63 4.98
N LEU A 339 5.33 12.23 4.21
CA LEU A 339 5.81 11.64 2.95
C LEU A 339 6.84 10.52 3.17
N LEU A 340 7.72 10.66 4.17
CA LEU A 340 8.77 9.69 4.47
C LEU A 340 8.31 8.51 5.33
N ASN A 341 7.36 8.73 6.23
CA ASN A 341 6.83 7.68 7.10
C ASN A 341 5.30 7.80 7.21
N PRO A 342 4.58 7.65 6.08
CA PRO A 342 3.13 7.74 6.04
C PRO A 342 2.50 6.69 6.95
N LYS A 343 1.48 7.13 7.70
CA LYS A 343 0.69 6.27 8.58
C LYS A 343 -0.44 5.61 7.82
N ILE A 344 -0.90 4.45 8.29
CA ILE A 344 -2.13 3.83 7.76
C ILE A 344 -3.37 4.55 8.29
N ALA A 345 -4.50 4.42 7.58
CA ALA A 345 -5.74 5.06 8.01
C ALA A 345 -6.26 4.46 9.34
N PRO A 346 -6.97 5.28 10.17
CA PRO A 346 -7.55 4.80 11.42
C PRO A 346 -8.41 3.55 11.22
N GLY A 347 -8.22 2.54 12.06
CA GLY A 347 -8.93 1.26 12.01
C GLY A 347 -8.43 0.28 10.94
N SER A 348 -7.33 0.58 10.23
CA SER A 348 -6.78 -0.30 9.19
C SER A 348 -5.73 -1.29 9.71
N GLY A 349 -5.18 -1.04 10.90
CA GLY A 349 -4.22 -1.92 11.57
C GLY A 349 -4.92 -2.94 12.47
N TYR A 350 -4.11 -3.81 13.07
CA TYR A 350 -4.56 -4.84 13.99
C TYR A 350 -3.54 -5.11 15.09
N LYS A 351 -4.02 -5.74 16.16
CA LYS A 351 -3.22 -6.09 17.34
C LYS A 351 -2.19 -7.14 16.97
N ASN A 352 -0.94 -6.92 17.39
CA ASN A 352 0.23 -7.76 17.10
C ASN A 352 0.75 -7.68 15.66
N GLN A 353 0.44 -6.62 14.90
CA GLN A 353 1.02 -6.43 13.59
C GLN A 353 2.57 -6.30 13.69
N PRO A 354 3.35 -7.21 13.08
CA PRO A 354 4.79 -7.30 13.31
C PRO A 354 5.60 -6.16 12.67
N LEU A 355 5.07 -5.51 11.63
CA LEU A 355 5.74 -4.40 10.94
C LEU A 355 5.91 -3.15 11.82
N GLY A 356 5.03 -2.94 12.82
CA GLY A 356 5.05 -1.76 13.67
C GLY A 356 4.58 -0.48 12.97
N VAL A 357 3.86 -0.60 11.84
CA VAL A 357 3.25 0.55 11.17
C VAL A 357 2.22 1.22 12.09
N LYS A 358 2.23 2.55 12.13
CA LYS A 358 1.37 3.32 13.01
C LYS A 358 0.11 3.74 12.27
N GLU A 359 -1.03 3.67 12.96
CA GLU A 359 -2.25 4.32 12.50
C GLU A 359 -2.16 5.84 12.68
N ALA A 360 -2.75 6.58 11.76
CA ALA A 360 -2.97 8.00 11.94
C ALA A 360 -3.97 8.22 13.08
N VAL A 361 -3.70 9.23 13.91
CA VAL A 361 -4.63 9.62 14.98
C VAL A 361 -5.56 10.68 14.41
N ASP A 362 -6.85 10.34 14.29
CA ASP A 362 -7.86 11.35 13.97
C ASP A 362 -8.34 12.04 15.25
N ASN A 363 -7.75 13.20 15.55
CA ASN A 363 -8.17 14.03 16.67
C ASN A 363 -9.45 14.82 16.37
N GLN A 364 -9.97 14.76 15.14
CA GLN A 364 -11.16 15.51 14.76
C GLN A 364 -12.41 14.85 15.34
N GLN A 365 -13.08 15.55 16.24
CA GLN A 365 -14.38 15.16 16.74
C GLN A 365 -15.47 15.53 15.74
N TYR A 366 -16.39 14.60 15.52
CA TYR A 366 -17.54 14.77 14.62
C TYR A 366 -18.84 14.72 15.40
N TYR A 367 -19.76 15.61 15.04
CA TYR A 367 -21.01 15.83 15.73
C TYR A 367 -22.19 15.74 14.75
N TYR A 368 -23.29 15.10 15.15
CA TYR A 368 -24.46 14.94 14.28
C TYR A 368 -25.51 16.02 14.51
N GLU A 369 -25.76 16.85 13.51
CA GLU A 369 -26.89 17.77 13.50
C GLU A 369 -28.07 17.18 12.75
N ARG A 370 -29.20 17.09 13.44
CA ARG A 370 -30.46 16.69 12.85
C ARG A 370 -30.98 17.77 11.91
N GLY A 371 -31.37 17.40 10.68
CA GLY A 371 -32.05 18.30 9.77
C GLY A 371 -33.49 18.57 10.22
N SER A 372 -33.92 19.83 10.24
CA SER A 372 -35.32 20.20 10.45
C SER A 372 -35.73 21.43 9.63
N THR A 373 -36.82 21.31 8.88
CA THR A 373 -37.68 22.43 8.49
C THR A 373 -39.14 22.02 8.70
N SER A 374 -40.02 23.01 8.84
CA SER A 374 -41.37 22.95 9.43
C SER A 374 -42.38 21.99 8.79
N GLN A 375 -42.01 21.20 7.78
CA GLN A 375 -42.93 20.25 7.13
C GLN A 375 -42.31 18.92 6.64
N PHE A 376 -40.98 18.70 6.70
CA PHE A 376 -40.36 17.42 6.30
C PHE A 376 -39.03 17.15 7.04
N PHE A 377 -38.70 15.87 7.29
CA PHE A 377 -37.38 15.46 7.75
C PHE A 377 -36.38 15.52 6.58
N ILE A 378 -35.41 16.42 6.63
CA ILE A 378 -34.25 16.45 5.71
C ILE A 378 -33.14 15.57 6.31
N GLN A 379 -32.31 15.00 5.43
CA GLN A 379 -31.05 14.34 5.77
C GLN A 379 -30.23 15.17 6.78
N GLY A 380 -29.76 14.53 7.85
CA GLY A 380 -28.89 15.17 8.83
C GLY A 380 -27.55 15.59 8.22
N LYS A 381 -26.70 16.26 9.00
CA LYS A 381 -25.34 16.61 8.58
C LYS A 381 -24.33 16.48 9.71
N ILE A 382 -23.08 16.25 9.34
CA ILE A 382 -21.97 16.17 10.30
C ILE A 382 -21.32 17.55 10.45
N ARG A 383 -20.93 17.87 11.68
CA ARG A 383 -20.16 19.07 12.04
C ARG A 383 -18.88 18.69 12.76
N THR A 384 -17.91 19.60 12.72
CA THR A 384 -16.72 19.58 13.58
C THR A 384 -16.91 20.41 14.85
N GLU A 385 -17.94 21.24 14.89
CA GLU A 385 -18.27 22.12 16.00
C GLU A 385 -19.27 21.43 16.92
N SER A 386 -19.02 21.48 18.23
CA SER A 386 -19.86 20.82 19.24
C SER A 386 -21.21 21.49 19.45
N LYS A 387 -21.42 22.68 18.89
CA LYS A 387 -22.66 23.45 19.01
C LYS A 387 -23.24 23.82 17.65
N CYS A 388 -24.56 23.82 17.56
CA CYS A 388 -25.29 24.40 16.44
C CYS A 388 -25.25 25.94 16.47
N PRO A 389 -25.59 26.62 15.35
CA PRO A 389 -25.75 28.08 15.31
C PRO A 389 -26.82 28.59 16.29
N GLY A 390 -27.82 27.74 16.62
CA GLY A 390 -28.84 28.01 17.63
C GLY A 390 -28.40 27.74 19.08
N GLY A 391 -27.13 27.40 19.32
CA GLY A 391 -26.54 27.25 20.66
C GLY A 391 -26.69 25.88 21.33
N SER A 392 -27.47 24.95 20.76
CA SER A 392 -27.64 23.59 21.29
C SER A 392 -26.38 22.74 21.09
N THR A 393 -26.04 21.94 22.10
CA THR A 393 -24.94 20.95 22.03
C THR A 393 -25.34 19.79 21.15
N LEU A 394 -24.47 19.41 20.22
CA LEU A 394 -24.67 18.30 19.32
C LEU A 394 -24.12 16.98 19.91
N PRO A 395 -24.72 15.83 19.57
CA PRO A 395 -24.19 14.53 19.94
C PRO A 395 -22.84 14.27 19.26
N LEU A 396 -21.82 13.95 20.06
CA LEU A 396 -20.53 13.45 19.59
C LEU A 396 -20.73 12.06 18.98
N LEU A 397 -20.16 11.85 17.81
CA LEU A 397 -20.18 10.60 17.07
C LEU A 397 -18.90 9.79 17.32
N THR A 398 -19.06 8.47 17.40
CA THR A 398 -17.96 7.51 17.54
C THR A 398 -17.80 6.71 16.25
N MET A 399 -16.55 6.62 15.77
CA MET A 399 -16.23 5.86 14.57
C MET A 399 -16.25 4.36 14.88
N MET A 400 -16.92 3.56 14.04
CA MET A 400 -16.92 2.11 14.16
C MET A 400 -15.72 1.49 13.47
N ASP A 401 -15.01 0.61 14.19
CA ASP A 401 -14.00 -0.25 13.59
C ASP A 401 -14.67 -1.15 12.53
N PRO A 402 -14.26 -1.07 11.24
CA PRO A 402 -14.82 -1.91 10.19
C PRO A 402 -14.62 -3.41 10.45
N LYS A 403 -13.64 -3.80 11.27
CA LYS A 403 -13.36 -5.19 11.61
C LYS A 403 -14.25 -5.73 12.74
N SER A 404 -15.02 -4.87 13.41
CA SER A 404 -15.79 -5.25 14.60
C SER A 404 -17.31 -5.25 14.31
N PRO A 405 -18.01 -6.38 14.48
CA PRO A 405 -19.45 -6.34 14.60
C PRO A 405 -19.80 -5.68 15.95
N TYR A 406 -20.73 -4.71 15.96
CA TYR A 406 -21.09 -3.94 17.16
C TYR A 406 -21.32 -4.77 18.44
N LYS A 407 -21.68 -6.05 18.29
CA LYS A 407 -21.98 -6.98 19.40
C LYS A 407 -20.75 -7.70 19.99
N GLU A 408 -19.57 -7.62 19.38
CA GLU A 408 -18.36 -8.34 19.85
C GLU A 408 -17.26 -7.36 20.25
N GLY A 409 -16.83 -7.43 21.52
CA GLY A 409 -15.84 -6.53 22.12
C GLY A 409 -14.39 -6.80 21.70
N THR A 410 -14.13 -7.35 20.51
CA THR A 410 -12.75 -7.59 20.03
C THR A 410 -12.23 -6.38 19.25
N GLU A 411 -12.05 -5.26 19.94
CA GLU A 411 -11.33 -4.11 19.39
C GLU A 411 -9.90 -4.52 19.04
N GLY A 412 -9.45 -4.16 17.84
CA GLY A 412 -8.09 -4.43 17.38
C GLY A 412 -7.82 -5.86 16.91
N GLY A 413 -8.83 -6.70 16.66
CA GLY A 413 -8.61 -7.97 15.96
C GLY A 413 -8.14 -7.78 14.51
N GLY A 414 -7.57 -8.82 13.89
CA GLY A 414 -7.25 -8.82 12.46
C GLY A 414 -8.49 -8.87 11.56
N PHE A 415 -8.33 -9.22 10.29
CA PHE A 415 -9.38 -9.13 9.27
C PHE A 415 -10.23 -10.39 9.17
N LEU A 416 -9.65 -11.55 9.49
CA LEU A 416 -10.27 -12.86 9.32
C LEU A 416 -10.89 -13.43 10.62
N LEU A 417 -11.83 -14.35 10.43
CA LEU A 417 -12.46 -15.14 11.49
C LEU A 417 -11.70 -16.45 11.76
N ASP A 418 -11.66 -16.87 13.02
CA ASP A 418 -11.22 -18.21 13.42
C ASP A 418 -12.30 -19.26 13.15
N PRO A 419 -11.95 -20.55 12.96
CA PRO A 419 -10.59 -21.12 12.84
C PRO A 419 -10.20 -21.40 11.37
N ALA A 420 -10.02 -20.36 10.54
CA ALA A 420 -9.73 -20.54 9.11
C ALA A 420 -8.23 -20.81 8.82
N MET A 421 -7.98 -21.78 7.93
CA MET A 421 -6.65 -22.12 7.38
C MET A 421 -6.64 -21.91 5.87
N PHE A 422 -5.50 -21.51 5.33
CA PHE A 422 -5.34 -21.14 3.93
C PHE A 422 -4.07 -21.74 3.34
N THR A 423 -4.12 -21.98 2.03
CA THR A 423 -2.96 -22.28 1.19
C THR A 423 -2.53 -20.97 0.53
N VAL A 424 -1.24 -20.62 0.65
CA VAL A 424 -0.62 -19.44 0.04
C VAL A 424 0.45 -19.89 -0.94
N SER A 425 0.34 -19.55 -2.23
CA SER A 425 1.39 -19.84 -3.21
C SER A 425 2.59 -18.92 -3.06
N ASP A 426 3.71 -19.26 -3.70
CA ASP A 426 4.93 -18.45 -3.68
C ASP A 426 4.73 -17.02 -4.19
N ASP A 427 3.85 -16.87 -5.19
CA ASP A 427 3.42 -15.59 -5.75
C ASP A 427 2.23 -14.95 -5.02
N LEU A 428 1.98 -15.36 -3.76
CA LEU A 428 0.97 -14.82 -2.82
C LEU A 428 -0.50 -14.95 -3.28
N VAL A 429 -0.84 -15.95 -4.07
CA VAL A 429 -2.24 -16.34 -4.27
C VAL A 429 -2.72 -17.05 -3.02
N VAL A 430 -3.81 -16.55 -2.42
CA VAL A 430 -4.41 -17.10 -1.19
C VAL A 430 -5.72 -17.81 -1.54
N THR A 431 -5.86 -19.05 -1.07
CA THR A 431 -7.10 -19.83 -1.18
C THR A 431 -7.39 -20.54 0.14
N PRO A 432 -8.67 -20.81 0.47
CA PRO A 432 -8.99 -21.69 1.60
C PRO A 432 -8.29 -23.04 1.45
N ILE A 433 -7.80 -23.59 2.55
CA ILE A 433 -7.00 -24.82 2.51
C ILE A 433 -7.76 -25.96 1.84
N SER A 434 -7.08 -26.68 0.95
CA SER A 434 -7.65 -27.80 0.21
C SER A 434 -6.54 -28.76 -0.20
N PRO A 435 -6.42 -29.93 0.47
CA PRO A 435 -5.40 -30.92 0.12
C PRO A 435 -5.46 -31.36 -1.35
N VAL A 436 -6.66 -31.39 -1.94
CA VAL A 436 -6.84 -31.72 -3.37
C VAL A 436 -6.26 -30.62 -4.27
N SER A 437 -6.47 -29.35 -3.90
CA SER A 437 -5.92 -28.21 -4.64
C SER A 437 -4.39 -28.15 -4.51
N GLU A 438 -3.86 -28.48 -3.34
CA GLU A 438 -2.41 -28.54 -3.07
C GLU A 438 -1.70 -29.59 -3.91
N LEU A 439 -2.28 -30.80 -4.01
CA LEU A 439 -1.77 -31.83 -4.93
C LEU A 439 -1.80 -31.36 -6.39
N SER A 440 -2.88 -30.66 -6.78
CA SER A 440 -3.00 -30.07 -8.11
C SER A 440 -1.96 -28.96 -8.37
N LEU A 441 -1.57 -28.19 -7.33
CA LEU A 441 -0.50 -27.20 -7.43
C LEU A 441 0.87 -27.87 -7.66
N LEU A 442 1.17 -28.94 -6.91
CA LEU A 442 2.41 -29.70 -7.09
C LEU A 442 2.51 -30.32 -8.49
N GLU A 443 1.40 -30.84 -9.02
CA GLU A 443 1.31 -31.34 -10.39
C GLU A 443 1.58 -30.24 -11.43
N LYS A 444 0.96 -29.07 -11.27
CA LYS A 444 1.18 -27.89 -12.14
C LYS A 444 2.65 -27.45 -12.14
N LEU A 445 3.30 -27.48 -10.98
CA LEU A 445 4.71 -27.13 -10.82
C LEU A 445 5.68 -28.24 -11.31
N LYS A 446 5.14 -29.41 -11.68
CA LYS A 446 5.88 -30.61 -12.11
C LYS A 446 6.92 -31.05 -11.06
N ILE A 447 6.53 -31.06 -9.78
CA ILE A 447 7.40 -31.41 -8.66
C ILE A 447 7.10 -32.83 -8.18
N PRO A 448 8.09 -33.75 -8.15
CA PRO A 448 7.87 -35.10 -7.65
C PRO A 448 7.79 -35.11 -6.11
N PHE A 449 6.93 -35.97 -5.55
CA PHE A 449 6.71 -36.03 -4.09
C PHE A 449 7.97 -36.38 -3.27
N ASN A 450 8.94 -37.10 -3.83
CA ASN A 450 10.17 -37.40 -3.09
C ASN A 450 11.11 -36.18 -2.97
N ASP A 451 10.86 -35.14 -3.77
CA ASP A 451 11.64 -33.91 -3.81
C ASP A 451 11.02 -32.78 -2.97
N ILE A 452 9.90 -33.03 -2.28
CA ILE A 452 9.33 -32.08 -1.32
C ILE A 452 9.77 -32.38 0.12
N TYR A 453 9.79 -31.35 0.95
CA TYR A 453 9.80 -31.44 2.39
C TYR A 453 8.95 -30.30 2.96
N ASP A 454 8.42 -30.50 4.16
CA ASP A 454 7.79 -29.45 4.92
C ASP A 454 8.72 -28.92 6.02
N CYS A 455 8.65 -27.62 6.26
CA CYS A 455 9.32 -26.98 7.40
C CYS A 455 8.41 -25.92 8.01
N GLU A 456 8.65 -25.62 9.28
CA GLU A 456 7.92 -24.58 10.01
C GLU A 456 8.84 -23.37 10.19
N VAL A 457 8.33 -22.18 9.83
CA VAL A 457 9.05 -20.92 9.97
C VAL A 457 8.29 -19.98 10.89
N GLN A 458 9.03 -19.20 11.69
CA GLN A 458 8.46 -18.12 12.48
C GLN A 458 8.52 -16.81 11.71
N VAL A 459 7.43 -16.07 11.72
CA VAL A 459 7.31 -14.77 11.05
C VAL A 459 7.28 -13.68 12.12
N GLY A 460 8.44 -13.07 12.36
CA GLY A 460 8.59 -11.89 13.20
C GLY A 460 8.65 -10.61 12.36
N ARG A 461 9.11 -9.51 12.97
CA ARG A 461 9.24 -8.21 12.29
C ARG A 461 10.15 -8.27 11.08
N GLU A 462 11.29 -8.96 11.19
CA GLU A 462 12.24 -9.01 10.08
C GLU A 462 11.70 -9.78 8.89
N GLU A 463 11.11 -10.95 9.13
CA GLU A 463 10.46 -11.77 8.10
C GLU A 463 9.29 -11.03 7.47
N ALA A 464 8.48 -10.33 8.28
CA ALA A 464 7.37 -9.51 7.80
C ALA A 464 7.85 -8.37 6.88
N SER A 465 8.88 -7.62 7.28
CA SER A 465 9.43 -6.53 6.44
C SER A 465 10.06 -7.07 5.16
N ARG A 466 10.77 -8.22 5.22
CA ARG A 466 11.31 -8.89 4.03
C ARG A 466 10.20 -9.38 3.10
N LEU A 467 9.14 -9.99 3.65
CA LEU A 467 8.01 -10.48 2.88
C LEU A 467 7.23 -9.34 2.23
N LEU A 468 7.04 -8.23 2.93
CA LEU A 468 6.46 -7.01 2.38
C LEU A 468 7.30 -6.49 1.20
N ALA A 469 8.62 -6.39 1.37
CA ALA A 469 9.51 -5.95 0.29
C ALA A 469 9.47 -6.91 -0.91
N ALA A 470 9.57 -8.23 -0.67
CA ALA A 470 9.54 -9.27 -1.70
C ALA A 470 8.20 -9.26 -2.45
N SER A 471 7.07 -9.06 -1.76
CA SER A 471 5.75 -8.95 -2.39
C SER A 471 5.67 -7.81 -3.42
N PHE A 472 6.47 -6.76 -3.24
CA PHE A 472 6.46 -5.60 -4.12
C PHE A 472 7.42 -5.73 -5.32
N VAL A 473 8.55 -6.44 -5.18
CA VAL A 473 9.61 -6.48 -6.20
C VAL A 473 9.79 -7.83 -6.89
N SER A 474 9.20 -8.90 -6.33
CA SER A 474 9.40 -10.28 -6.78
C SER A 474 8.13 -10.94 -7.31
N GLU A 475 8.33 -12.04 -8.02
CA GLU A 475 7.30 -12.99 -8.45
C GLU A 475 7.27 -14.25 -7.56
N SER A 476 8.23 -14.39 -6.64
CA SER A 476 8.42 -15.56 -5.76
C SER A 476 8.64 -15.12 -4.31
N ALA A 477 7.65 -14.40 -3.75
CA ALA A 477 7.82 -13.68 -2.49
C ALA A 477 8.13 -14.59 -1.28
N LEU A 478 7.55 -15.80 -1.21
CA LEU A 478 7.83 -16.72 -0.10
C LEU A 478 9.25 -17.29 -0.21
N THR A 479 9.66 -17.73 -1.40
CA THR A 479 11.00 -18.23 -1.69
C THR A 479 12.06 -17.18 -1.39
N ASP A 480 11.85 -15.96 -1.87
CA ASP A 480 12.75 -14.83 -1.68
C ASP A 480 12.89 -14.45 -0.20
N THR A 481 11.84 -14.64 0.59
CA THR A 481 11.81 -14.33 2.03
C THR A 481 12.44 -15.42 2.88
N PHE A 482 12.11 -16.68 2.61
CA PHE A 482 12.37 -17.80 3.53
C PHE A 482 13.45 -18.78 3.07
N ILE A 483 13.82 -18.80 1.77
CA ILE A 483 14.77 -19.79 1.24
C ILE A 483 16.06 -19.15 0.73
N LEU A 484 15.97 -18.10 -0.09
CA LEU A 484 17.13 -17.57 -0.81
C LEU A 484 18.11 -16.76 0.05
N ILE A 485 17.81 -16.56 1.33
CA ILE A 485 18.65 -15.80 2.28
C ILE A 485 19.37 -16.73 3.29
N ASP A 486 19.02 -18.02 3.33
CA ASP A 486 19.53 -18.98 4.31
C ASP A 486 20.89 -19.62 3.93
N LEU A 487 21.84 -18.77 3.54
CA LEU A 487 23.26 -19.06 3.63
C LEU A 487 23.91 -17.89 4.41
N PRO A 488 24.46 -18.06 5.63
CA PRO A 488 24.76 -19.27 6.39
C PRO A 488 24.17 -19.22 7.82
N ARG A 489 22.94 -19.68 8.05
CA ARG A 489 22.45 -20.05 9.40
C ARG A 489 21.45 -21.21 9.36
N ILE A 490 21.67 -22.18 8.47
CA ILE A 490 21.21 -23.54 8.77
C ILE A 490 22.16 -24.07 9.86
N SER A 491 21.81 -23.81 11.12
CA SER A 491 22.17 -24.73 12.19
C SER A 491 21.66 -26.10 11.74
N LEU A 492 22.58 -27.00 11.37
CA LEU A 492 22.29 -28.41 11.26
C LEU A 492 21.82 -28.90 12.65
N CYS A 493 20.53 -28.75 12.93
CA CYS A 493 19.86 -29.48 14.01
C CYS A 493 18.89 -30.56 13.48
N CYS A 494 18.95 -30.86 12.18
CA CYS A 494 18.32 -32.03 11.59
C CYS A 494 19.37 -32.90 10.90
N THR A 495 20.32 -33.42 11.69
CA THR A 495 21.05 -34.64 11.30
C THR A 495 21.03 -35.61 12.47
N LEU A 496 20.62 -36.83 12.18
CA LEU A 496 20.49 -38.00 13.05
C LEU A 496 19.30 -38.04 14.01
N HIS A 497 18.14 -38.47 13.50
CA HIS A 497 17.36 -39.53 14.16
C HIS A 497 16.39 -40.26 13.21
N ILE A 498 16.81 -40.62 12.00
CA ILE A 498 16.13 -41.68 11.23
C ILE A 498 17.19 -42.54 10.54
N PHE A 499 17.77 -43.47 11.29
CA PHE A 499 18.14 -44.80 10.78
C PHE A 499 18.14 -45.75 11.96
N GLY A 500 17.26 -46.75 11.91
CA GLY A 500 17.23 -47.87 12.84
C GLY A 500 16.04 -47.85 13.78
N SER A 501 14.89 -48.36 13.30
CA SER A 501 13.99 -49.28 14.04
C SER A 501 12.67 -49.51 13.28
N PHE A 502 12.72 -49.98 12.03
CA PHE A 502 11.57 -50.64 11.41
C PHE A 502 12.07 -51.60 10.33
N LEU A 503 12.66 -52.71 10.78
CA LEU A 503 12.82 -53.98 10.06
C LEU A 503 13.57 -54.91 11.03
N TYR A 504 12.83 -55.63 11.88
CA TYR A 504 13.16 -56.97 12.40
C TYR A 504 12.12 -57.38 13.46
N ARG A 505 10.96 -57.86 12.98
CA ARG A 505 10.10 -58.81 13.71
C ARG A 505 9.38 -59.65 12.67
N TYR A 506 10.00 -60.75 12.24
CA TYR A 506 9.43 -62.11 12.17
C TYR A 506 10.47 -63.07 11.56
N ALA A 507 10.53 -64.29 12.13
CA ALA A 507 11.32 -65.48 11.76
C ALA A 507 12.83 -65.43 12.13
N ASN A 508 13.40 -66.33 12.94
CA ASN A 508 13.01 -67.67 13.35
C ASN A 508 13.58 -68.08 14.72
N ASN A 509 12.79 -68.94 15.36
CA ASN A 509 13.04 -69.87 16.45
C ASN A 509 14.38 -70.65 16.38
N PRO A 510 14.72 -71.35 17.47
CA PRO A 510 14.78 -72.81 17.42
C PRO A 510 13.49 -73.47 17.92
#